data_AF-A0A349M249-F1
#
_entry.id   AF-A0A349M249-F1
#
_cell.length_a   1.000
_cell.length_b   1.000
_cell.length_c   1.000
_cell.angle_alpha   90.00
_cell.angle_beta   90.00
_cell.angle_gamma   90.00
#
_symmetry.space_group_name_H-M   'P 1'
#
loop_
_entity.id
_entity.type
_entity.pdbx_description
1 polymer ?
#
loop_
_entity_poly.entity_id
_entity_poly.type
_entity_poly.pdbx_seq_one_letter_code
_entity_poly.pdbx_strand_id
1 'polypeptide(L)'
;MQNSRYAHMSKEQLIDSLEKHDATLKAIYSTIHLPNTTMAPGEKLFSIGARCVLAQEKPNTDGLVRLPTDKIAAFTGMSESSIGRYSNTVIDRYGATKVPVPYTTLKGQDRTLTYVDRQEPVWQEPWNVPIPEEKERTINGNGKPCPQCKTNNLQVTTHRIKYQEVQQCDCCGYKKVSAILDDKQPLGPGEYIPEKKGPQPEEPFEEGEKAQTSAPAYDPNTPPASLVASDLQTQKAPQPEEPFSPQEIEQQAAQLLLDIAGEHTKHIEMIPQAQKYTTVPYALNRDDMLAHLRGKRTKGAKLYHADGTLRGMMFDGDNQEDSQKIQDAAKLLQAAGITMIVEPSPAPIGSKHEGGVHGLIVFAGRVDAYSAFQTVYQYTGDLLKSVEQWPSLTGNGNNVRLPGGKYIKEGFAASCKLYDADGLELSHDGPGAARVLLDYQTPVELVNEYERPSVEPIVKPAPKPQTSMGGYLEKDVAPYVIADYNDTTSWEQLIAQCGGSNRQGKFSAIWRGDRNPNVAINRKTDLAKDFSSNAWLDCPMDKYQVYCLIKGGSDWQAFRKRDLAQRCKGYREQAIAS
;
A
#
# COMPACT_ATOMS: atom_id res chain seq x y z
N MET A 1 -1.47 11.47 -6.80
CA MET A 1 -2.79 12.01 -6.36
C MET A 1 -2.70 13.54 -6.32
N GLN A 2 -3.61 14.27 -6.96
CA GLN A 2 -3.57 15.74 -7.02
C GLN A 2 -3.66 16.36 -5.62
N ASN A 3 -2.76 17.30 -5.30
CA ASN A 3 -2.78 18.15 -4.11
C ASN A 3 -4.22 18.58 -3.80
N SER A 4 -4.77 18.08 -2.68
CA SER A 4 -6.03 18.61 -2.17
C SER A 4 -5.76 20.04 -1.76
N ARG A 5 -6.18 21.01 -2.59
CA ARG A 5 -6.11 22.47 -2.35
C ARG A 5 -6.71 22.91 -1.00
N TYR A 6 -7.30 21.99 -0.27
CA TYR A 6 -8.06 22.18 0.95
C TYR A 6 -7.28 21.85 2.22
N ALA A 7 -6.11 21.19 2.15
CA ALA A 7 -5.41 20.67 3.32
C ALA A 7 -4.83 21.72 4.27
N HIS A 8 -4.61 22.95 3.78
CA HIS A 8 -4.08 24.09 4.54
C HIS A 8 -5.14 25.14 4.89
N MET A 9 -6.40 24.88 4.52
CA MET A 9 -7.50 25.80 4.81
C MET A 9 -8.00 25.55 6.23
N SER A 10 -8.20 26.61 7.02
CA SER A 10 -9.00 26.50 8.24
C SER A 10 -10.38 25.96 7.89
N LYS A 11 -11.12 25.43 8.87
CA LYS A 11 -12.47 24.91 8.65
C LYS A 11 -13.38 25.95 7.98
N GLU A 12 -13.27 27.21 8.37
CA GLU A 12 -14.03 28.34 7.83
C GLU A 12 -13.60 28.65 6.38
N GLN A 13 -12.29 28.64 6.11
CA GLN A 13 -11.76 28.82 4.74
C GLN A 13 -12.18 27.68 3.81
N LEU A 14 -12.23 26.45 4.33
CA LEU A 14 -12.70 25.29 3.58
C LEU A 14 -14.18 25.42 3.24
N ILE A 15 -15.01 25.82 4.21
CA ILE A 15 -16.45 26.05 4.00
C ILE A 15 -16.65 27.16 2.95
N ASP A 16 -15.99 28.31 3.07
CA ASP A 16 -16.08 29.40 2.09
C ASP A 16 -15.58 28.98 0.70
N SER A 17 -14.53 28.16 0.63
CA SER A 17 -14.03 27.61 -0.63
C SER A 17 -15.03 26.65 -1.27
N LEU A 18 -15.65 25.76 -0.49
CA LEU A 18 -16.67 24.84 -0.96
C LEU A 18 -17.94 25.58 -1.41
N GLU A 19 -18.37 26.61 -0.68
CA GLU A 19 -19.50 27.45 -1.07
C GLU A 19 -19.23 28.24 -2.36
N LYS A 20 -18.02 28.81 -2.53
CA LYS A 20 -17.58 29.43 -3.78
C LYS A 20 -17.48 28.43 -4.93
N HIS A 21 -17.01 27.22 -4.66
CA HIS A 21 -16.94 26.14 -5.65
C HIS A 21 -18.34 25.70 -6.07
N ASP A 22 -19.27 25.52 -5.13
CA ASP A 22 -20.67 25.19 -5.39
C ASP A 22 -21.38 26.31 -6.17
N ALA A 23 -21.16 27.58 -5.83
CA ALA A 23 -21.68 28.71 -6.58
C ALA A 23 -21.11 28.76 -8.02
N THR A 24 -19.81 28.48 -8.19
CA THR A 24 -19.15 28.39 -9.49
C THR A 24 -19.70 27.23 -10.30
N LEU A 25 -19.85 26.04 -9.70
CA LEU A 25 -20.47 24.89 -10.33
C LEU A 25 -21.92 25.18 -10.70
N LYS A 26 -22.72 25.80 -9.83
CA LYS A 26 -24.11 26.20 -10.14
C LYS A 26 -24.18 27.19 -11.30
N ALA A 27 -23.31 28.20 -11.32
CA ALA A 27 -23.21 29.13 -12.44
C ALA A 27 -22.82 28.40 -13.74
N ILE A 28 -21.81 27.52 -13.68
CA ILE A 28 -21.37 26.70 -14.81
C ILE A 28 -22.45 25.70 -15.27
N TYR A 29 -23.19 25.06 -14.35
CA TYR A 29 -24.29 24.17 -14.69
C TYR A 29 -25.47 24.94 -15.25
N SER A 30 -25.66 26.20 -14.85
CA SER A 30 -26.71 27.07 -15.41
C SER A 30 -26.44 27.50 -16.85
N THR A 31 -25.16 27.51 -17.29
CA THR A 31 -24.81 27.82 -18.70
C THR A 31 -25.03 26.64 -19.64
N ILE A 32 -25.15 25.41 -19.13
CA ILE A 32 -25.63 24.28 -19.92
C ILE A 32 -27.11 24.06 -19.62
N HIS A 33 -27.98 24.64 -20.45
CA HIS A 33 -29.43 24.45 -20.42
C HIS A 33 -29.92 23.03 -20.82
N LEU A 34 -29.03 22.04 -20.87
CA LEU A 34 -29.39 20.66 -21.22
C LEU A 34 -29.84 19.89 -19.98
N PRO A 35 -31.00 19.22 -19.99
CA PRO A 35 -31.41 18.30 -18.92
C PRO A 35 -30.37 17.19 -18.68
N ASN A 36 -30.30 16.66 -17.45
CA ASN A 36 -29.45 15.48 -17.15
C ASN A 36 -29.85 14.23 -17.94
N THR A 37 -31.09 14.19 -18.45
CA THR A 37 -31.59 13.15 -19.36
C THR A 37 -30.92 13.21 -20.73
N THR A 38 -30.42 14.37 -21.14
CA THR A 38 -29.74 14.60 -22.43
C THR A 38 -28.23 14.35 -22.34
N MET A 39 -27.59 14.83 -21.28
CA MET A 39 -26.13 14.80 -21.13
C MET A 39 -25.76 14.50 -19.67
N ALA A 40 -24.86 13.55 -19.44
CA ALA A 40 -24.39 13.22 -18.09
C ALA A 40 -23.76 14.43 -17.41
N PRO A 41 -23.76 14.50 -16.06
CA PRO A 41 -22.97 15.49 -15.33
C PRO A 41 -21.50 15.55 -15.78
N GLY A 42 -20.86 14.39 -16.00
CA GLY A 42 -19.47 14.33 -16.49
C GLY A 42 -19.29 14.77 -17.94
N GLU A 43 -20.25 14.48 -18.83
CA GLU A 43 -20.24 14.95 -20.22
C GLU A 43 -20.44 16.47 -20.27
N LYS A 44 -21.32 17.03 -19.43
CA LYS A 44 -21.53 18.47 -19.28
C LYS A 44 -20.26 19.19 -18.85
N LEU A 45 -19.65 18.72 -17.75
CA LEU A 45 -18.40 19.28 -17.24
C LEU A 45 -17.29 19.21 -18.29
N PHE A 46 -17.19 18.09 -19.00
CA PHE A 46 -16.29 17.95 -20.14
C PHE A 46 -16.57 19.01 -21.20
N SER A 47 -17.82 19.17 -21.67
CA SER A 47 -18.17 20.13 -22.71
C SER A 47 -17.90 21.59 -22.30
N ILE A 48 -18.06 21.95 -21.03
CA ILE A 48 -17.62 23.28 -20.53
C ILE A 48 -16.11 23.42 -20.63
N GLY A 49 -15.37 22.48 -20.04
CA GLY A 49 -13.91 22.54 -20.03
C GLY A 49 -13.33 22.53 -21.44
N ALA A 50 -13.87 21.71 -22.34
CA ALA A 50 -13.48 21.67 -23.74
C ALA A 50 -13.68 23.03 -24.41
N ARG A 51 -14.85 23.67 -24.30
CA ARG A 51 -15.11 24.98 -24.92
C ARG A 51 -14.14 26.06 -24.45
N CYS A 52 -13.91 26.16 -23.13
CA CYS A 52 -12.99 27.14 -22.56
C CYS A 52 -11.55 26.94 -23.03
N VAL A 53 -11.12 25.68 -23.15
CA VAL A 53 -9.74 25.34 -23.50
C VAL A 53 -9.52 25.41 -25.03
N LEU A 54 -10.45 24.91 -25.84
CA LEU A 54 -10.37 24.93 -27.30
C LEU A 54 -10.34 26.36 -27.87
N ALA A 55 -10.96 27.34 -27.19
CA ALA A 55 -10.88 28.74 -27.57
C ALA A 55 -9.44 29.30 -27.52
N GLN A 56 -8.56 28.70 -26.70
CA GLN A 56 -7.17 29.11 -26.51
C GLN A 56 -6.20 28.35 -27.41
N GLU A 57 -6.62 27.25 -28.02
CA GLU A 57 -5.78 26.43 -28.90
C GLU A 57 -5.68 27.06 -30.29
N LYS A 58 -4.49 26.98 -30.88
CA LYS A 58 -4.22 27.47 -32.23
C LYS A 58 -4.64 26.41 -33.26
N PRO A 59 -5.41 26.78 -34.30
CA PRO A 59 -5.70 25.86 -35.40
C PRO A 59 -4.43 25.39 -36.10
N ASN A 60 -4.43 24.14 -36.58
CA ASN A 60 -3.43 23.61 -37.50
C ASN A 60 -3.67 24.13 -38.93
N THR A 61 -2.92 23.61 -39.90
CA THR A 61 -3.04 23.98 -41.32
C THR A 61 -4.40 23.66 -41.93
N ASP A 62 -5.13 22.68 -41.38
CA ASP A 62 -6.45 22.26 -41.84
C ASP A 62 -7.58 23.01 -41.09
N GLY A 63 -7.24 23.97 -40.24
CA GLY A 63 -8.20 24.71 -39.41
C GLY A 63 -8.68 23.96 -38.16
N LEU A 64 -8.18 22.75 -37.90
CA LEU A 64 -8.54 21.93 -36.75
C LEU A 64 -7.72 22.33 -35.52
N VAL A 65 -8.33 22.31 -34.34
CA VAL A 65 -7.64 22.56 -33.07
C VAL A 65 -7.36 21.26 -32.34
N ARG A 66 -6.24 21.21 -31.62
CA ARG A 66 -5.93 20.09 -30.73
C ARG A 66 -6.98 20.05 -29.61
N LEU A 67 -7.40 18.84 -29.21
CA LEU A 67 -8.20 18.59 -28.01
C LEU A 67 -7.27 18.19 -26.85
N PRO A 68 -6.79 19.13 -26.02
CA PRO A 68 -5.84 18.85 -24.93
C PRO A 68 -6.55 18.26 -23.71
N THR A 69 -6.67 16.92 -23.68
CA THR A 69 -7.37 16.21 -22.59
C THR A 69 -6.76 16.47 -21.21
N ASP A 70 -5.45 16.71 -21.14
CA ASP A 70 -4.70 17.09 -19.94
C ASP A 70 -5.14 18.46 -19.38
N LYS A 71 -5.25 19.48 -20.25
CA LYS A 71 -5.71 20.82 -19.84
C LYS A 71 -7.18 20.82 -19.45
N ILE A 72 -8.01 20.05 -20.15
CA ILE A 72 -9.44 19.91 -19.82
C ILE A 72 -9.60 19.16 -18.48
N ALA A 73 -8.80 18.12 -18.23
CA ALA A 73 -8.75 17.42 -16.94
C ALA A 73 -8.38 18.39 -15.80
N ALA A 74 -7.33 19.19 -15.98
CA ALA A 74 -6.93 20.21 -15.01
C ALA A 74 -8.01 21.27 -14.78
N PHE A 75 -8.70 21.72 -15.83
CA PHE A 75 -9.78 22.71 -15.74
C PHE A 75 -11.00 22.18 -14.97
N THR A 76 -11.37 20.92 -15.20
CA THR A 76 -12.60 20.32 -14.66
C THR A 76 -12.39 19.56 -13.34
N GLY A 77 -11.15 19.30 -12.95
CA GLY A 77 -10.82 18.43 -11.82
C GLY A 77 -11.07 16.93 -12.08
N MET A 78 -11.35 16.54 -13.32
CA MET A 78 -11.52 15.13 -13.70
C MET A 78 -10.18 14.48 -14.07
N SER A 79 -10.08 13.15 -13.99
CA SER A 79 -8.92 12.42 -14.50
C SER A 79 -8.88 12.40 -16.03
N GLU A 80 -7.68 12.37 -16.62
CA GLU A 80 -7.49 12.31 -18.09
C GLU A 80 -8.24 11.12 -18.74
N SER A 81 -8.30 9.98 -18.05
CA SER A 81 -9.04 8.80 -18.52
C SER A 81 -10.55 9.04 -18.55
N SER A 82 -11.10 9.81 -17.62
CA SER A 82 -12.51 10.20 -17.60
C SER A 82 -12.79 11.22 -18.72
N ILE A 83 -11.92 12.21 -18.89
CA ILE A 83 -11.99 13.16 -20.01
C ILE A 83 -11.98 12.45 -21.35
N GLY A 84 -11.05 11.50 -21.57
CA GLY A 84 -10.98 10.74 -22.82
C GLY A 84 -12.24 9.91 -23.09
N ARG A 85 -12.87 9.37 -22.05
CA ARG A 85 -14.15 8.66 -22.18
C ARG A 85 -15.28 9.61 -22.57
N TYR A 86 -15.41 10.74 -21.90
CA TYR A 86 -16.47 11.71 -22.16
C TYR A 86 -16.28 12.41 -23.51
N SER A 87 -15.04 12.70 -23.90
CA SER A 87 -14.74 13.27 -25.22
C SER A 87 -15.17 12.36 -26.36
N ASN A 88 -14.82 11.07 -26.29
CA ASN A 88 -15.25 10.09 -27.30
C ASN A 88 -16.78 10.00 -27.33
N THR A 89 -17.41 9.93 -26.15
CA THR A 89 -18.87 9.83 -26.07
C THR A 89 -19.57 11.04 -26.68
N VAL A 90 -19.10 12.26 -26.41
CA VAL A 90 -19.68 13.50 -26.98
C VAL A 90 -19.41 13.58 -28.48
N ILE A 91 -18.18 13.31 -28.92
CA ILE A 91 -17.81 13.33 -30.34
C ILE A 91 -18.67 12.33 -31.13
N ASP A 92 -18.71 11.07 -30.69
CA ASP A 92 -19.40 10.01 -31.41
C ASP A 92 -20.91 10.26 -31.42
N ARG A 93 -21.48 10.69 -30.28
CA ARG A 93 -22.92 10.97 -30.17
C ARG A 93 -23.35 12.11 -31.09
N TYR A 94 -22.60 13.20 -31.14
CA TYR A 94 -22.99 14.38 -31.92
C TYR A 94 -22.37 14.42 -33.32
N GLY A 95 -21.67 13.35 -33.73
CA GLY A 95 -21.04 13.26 -35.05
C GLY A 95 -19.97 14.32 -35.28
N ALA A 96 -19.25 14.72 -34.24
CA ALA A 96 -18.22 15.75 -34.31
C ALA A 96 -16.97 15.26 -35.06
N THR A 97 -16.28 16.15 -35.75
CA THR A 97 -15.01 15.86 -36.41
C THR A 97 -13.96 15.42 -35.39
N LYS A 98 -13.31 14.28 -35.66
CA LYS A 98 -12.23 13.73 -34.85
C LYS A 98 -11.12 13.16 -35.72
N VAL A 99 -9.97 13.83 -35.72
CA VAL A 99 -8.79 13.42 -36.50
C VAL A 99 -7.68 13.00 -35.54
N PRO A 100 -7.37 11.68 -35.44
CA PRO A 100 -6.23 11.19 -34.68
C PRO A 100 -4.93 11.39 -35.46
N VAL A 101 -3.92 11.99 -34.84
CA VAL A 101 -2.60 12.23 -35.44
C VAL A 101 -1.54 11.57 -34.55
N PRO A 102 -0.72 10.64 -35.07
CA PRO A 102 0.38 10.05 -34.32
C PRO A 102 1.40 11.13 -33.94
N TYR A 103 1.94 11.05 -32.73
CA TYR A 103 2.87 12.00 -32.17
C TYR A 103 3.87 11.29 -31.27
N THR A 104 5.16 11.43 -31.57
CA THR A 104 6.22 10.94 -30.70
C THR A 104 6.66 12.07 -29.77
N THR A 105 6.57 11.83 -28.46
CA THR A 105 6.98 12.78 -27.43
C THR A 105 8.49 13.04 -27.48
N LEU A 106 8.97 14.12 -26.84
CA LEU A 106 10.41 14.39 -26.67
C LEU A 106 11.18 13.24 -26.01
N LYS A 107 10.49 12.36 -25.26
CA LYS A 107 11.05 11.17 -24.62
C LYS A 107 11.01 9.92 -25.52
N GLY A 108 10.64 10.04 -26.79
CA GLY A 108 10.55 8.91 -27.72
C GLY A 108 9.31 8.04 -27.56
N GLN A 109 8.33 8.43 -26.73
CA GLN A 109 7.08 7.66 -26.57
C GLN A 109 6.08 8.01 -27.67
N ASP A 110 5.52 7.00 -28.33
CA ASP A 110 4.43 7.18 -29.29
C ASP A 110 3.09 7.42 -28.59
N ARG A 111 2.40 8.47 -29.03
CA ARG A 111 1.09 8.93 -28.56
C ARG A 111 0.21 9.26 -29.76
N THR A 112 -1.07 9.49 -29.52
CA THR A 112 -2.01 9.98 -30.53
C THR A 112 -2.63 11.29 -30.02
N LEU A 113 -2.41 12.37 -30.76
CA LEU A 113 -3.11 13.64 -30.54
C LEU A 113 -4.46 13.58 -31.24
N THR A 114 -5.49 14.15 -30.62
CA THR A 114 -6.81 14.26 -31.24
C THR A 114 -7.05 15.71 -31.65
N TYR A 115 -7.44 15.92 -32.91
CA TYR A 115 -7.84 17.22 -33.45
C TYR A 115 -9.35 17.23 -33.73
N VAL A 116 -9.99 18.37 -33.47
CA VAL A 116 -11.43 18.60 -33.66
C VAL A 116 -11.65 19.92 -34.40
N ASP A 117 -12.77 20.04 -35.11
CA ASP A 117 -13.18 21.33 -35.70
C ASP A 117 -13.94 22.14 -34.65
N ARG A 118 -13.30 23.19 -34.11
CA ARG A 118 -13.95 24.02 -33.08
C ARG A 118 -15.18 24.76 -33.60
N GLN A 119 -15.35 24.95 -34.91
CA GLN A 119 -16.51 25.67 -35.46
C GLN A 119 -17.79 24.82 -35.44
N GLU A 120 -17.68 23.51 -35.19
CA GLU A 120 -18.85 22.65 -35.10
C GLU A 120 -19.76 23.06 -33.92
N PRO A 121 -21.10 22.98 -34.08
CA PRO A 121 -22.02 23.50 -33.07
C PRO A 121 -21.90 22.82 -31.69
N VAL A 122 -21.33 21.61 -31.63
CA VAL A 122 -21.02 20.85 -30.40
C VAL A 122 -19.93 21.50 -29.55
N TRP A 123 -19.20 22.47 -30.08
CA TRP A 123 -18.16 23.21 -29.35
C TRP A 123 -18.47 24.71 -29.20
N GLN A 124 -19.69 25.16 -29.54
CA GLN A 124 -20.07 26.58 -29.58
C GLN A 124 -21.11 26.95 -28.51
N GLU A 125 -21.24 28.26 -28.23
CA GLU A 125 -22.34 28.82 -27.44
C GLU A 125 -23.21 29.77 -28.28
N PRO A 126 -24.55 29.73 -28.11
CA PRO A 126 -25.31 28.78 -27.29
C PRO A 126 -25.32 27.36 -27.90
N TRP A 127 -25.53 26.34 -27.06
CA TRP A 127 -25.58 24.95 -27.52
C TRP A 127 -26.86 24.71 -28.35
N ASN A 128 -26.70 24.64 -29.66
CA ASN A 128 -27.82 24.50 -30.60
C ASN A 128 -27.80 23.16 -31.36
N VAL A 129 -26.99 22.18 -30.92
CA VAL A 129 -26.96 20.86 -31.56
C VAL A 129 -28.25 20.11 -31.20
N PRO A 130 -29.07 19.70 -32.18
CA PRO A 130 -30.21 18.83 -31.90
C PRO A 130 -29.72 17.53 -31.29
N ILE A 131 -30.44 17.04 -30.29
CA ILE A 131 -30.13 15.75 -29.66
C ILE A 131 -30.41 14.68 -30.71
N PRO A 132 -29.42 13.83 -31.08
CA PRO A 132 -29.67 12.73 -32.01
C PRO A 132 -30.82 11.86 -31.50
N GLU A 133 -31.64 11.29 -32.40
CA GLU A 133 -32.80 10.43 -32.06
C GLU A 133 -32.45 9.13 -31.29
N GLU A 134 -31.20 8.97 -30.85
CA GLU A 134 -30.78 7.87 -30.01
C GLU A 134 -31.53 7.85 -28.67
N LYS A 135 -32.12 6.68 -28.41
CA LYS A 135 -32.95 6.29 -27.26
C LYS A 135 -32.49 6.98 -25.97
N GLU A 136 -33.47 7.54 -25.24
CA GLU A 136 -33.31 8.03 -23.87
C GLU A 136 -32.23 7.25 -23.13
N ARG A 137 -31.26 8.00 -22.63
CA ARG A 137 -30.11 7.49 -21.92
C ARG A 137 -30.60 6.57 -20.80
N THR A 138 -30.40 5.25 -20.91
CA THR A 138 -30.42 4.38 -19.73
C THR A 138 -29.28 4.86 -18.85
N ILE A 139 -29.60 5.56 -17.75
CA ILE A 139 -28.66 6.28 -16.88
C ILE A 139 -27.56 5.37 -16.28
N ASN A 140 -27.66 4.05 -16.46
CA ASN A 140 -26.61 3.08 -16.13
C ASN A 140 -26.21 2.31 -17.38
N GLY A 141 -25.16 2.78 -18.07
CA GLY A 141 -24.54 2.01 -19.15
C GLY A 141 -24.16 0.62 -18.64
N ASN A 142 -24.82 -0.41 -19.17
CA ASN A 142 -24.77 -1.84 -18.84
C ASN A 142 -25.78 -2.39 -17.81
N GLY A 143 -26.71 -1.59 -17.29
CA GLY A 143 -27.77 -2.11 -16.43
C GLY A 143 -28.74 -3.00 -17.21
N LYS A 144 -28.52 -4.33 -17.21
CA LYS A 144 -29.52 -5.27 -17.71
C LYS A 144 -30.81 -5.11 -16.87
N PRO A 145 -32.01 -5.30 -17.43
CA PRO A 145 -33.23 -5.28 -16.62
C PRO A 145 -33.15 -6.43 -15.61
N CYS A 146 -33.33 -6.11 -14.34
CA CYS A 146 -33.42 -7.11 -13.29
C CYS A 146 -34.59 -8.04 -13.62
N PRO A 147 -34.39 -9.37 -13.72
CA PRO A 147 -35.48 -10.28 -14.06
C PRO A 147 -36.58 -10.29 -12.99
N GLN A 148 -36.25 -9.91 -11.76
CA GLN A 148 -37.19 -9.84 -10.63
C GLN A 148 -37.94 -8.52 -10.56
N CYS A 149 -37.27 -7.37 -10.41
CA CYS A 149 -37.96 -6.07 -10.22
C CYS A 149 -38.08 -5.23 -11.50
N LYS A 150 -37.57 -5.72 -12.65
CA LYS A 150 -37.60 -5.06 -13.96
C LYS A 150 -36.87 -3.71 -14.05
N THR A 151 -36.23 -3.24 -12.98
CA THR A 151 -35.40 -2.03 -13.00
C THR A 151 -34.07 -2.28 -13.75
N ASN A 152 -33.54 -1.27 -14.43
CA ASN A 152 -32.26 -1.33 -15.16
C ASN A 152 -31.04 -1.16 -14.23
N ASN A 153 -31.10 -1.75 -13.03
CA ASN A 153 -30.08 -1.66 -11.98
C ASN A 153 -29.40 -3.01 -11.74
N LEU A 154 -29.33 -3.90 -12.74
CA LEU A 154 -28.59 -5.16 -12.65
C LEU A 154 -27.12 -4.92 -13.03
N GLN A 155 -26.25 -4.97 -12.04
CA GLN A 155 -24.79 -5.00 -12.21
C GLN A 155 -24.37 -6.40 -12.68
N VAL A 156 -23.44 -6.46 -13.62
CA VAL A 156 -22.83 -7.73 -14.07
C VAL A 156 -21.33 -7.66 -13.82
N THR A 157 -20.82 -8.56 -12.99
CA THR A 157 -19.40 -8.64 -12.63
C THR A 157 -18.83 -10.00 -13.01
N THR A 158 -17.77 -10.00 -13.80
CA THR A 158 -17.07 -11.23 -14.22
C THR A 158 -15.90 -11.50 -13.29
N HIS A 159 -15.97 -12.56 -12.48
CA HIS A 159 -14.86 -12.99 -11.65
C HIS A 159 -13.94 -13.93 -12.45
N ARG A 160 -12.90 -13.38 -13.06
CA ARG A 160 -11.93 -14.14 -13.91
C ARG A 160 -11.28 -15.33 -13.20
N ILE A 161 -11.01 -15.21 -11.89
CA ILE A 161 -10.36 -16.27 -11.10
C ILE A 161 -11.26 -17.51 -10.95
N LYS A 162 -12.59 -17.34 -11.01
CA LYS A 162 -13.56 -18.41 -10.75
C LYS A 162 -14.39 -18.80 -11.99
N TYR A 163 -14.12 -18.19 -13.14
CA TYR A 163 -14.92 -18.35 -14.37
C TYR A 163 -16.44 -18.19 -14.12
N GLN A 164 -16.80 -17.19 -13.31
CA GLN A 164 -18.19 -16.92 -12.93
C GLN A 164 -18.62 -15.52 -13.35
N GLU A 165 -19.81 -15.43 -13.91
CA GLU A 165 -20.53 -14.17 -14.07
C GLU A 165 -21.50 -14.03 -12.89
N VAL A 166 -21.39 -12.92 -12.15
CA VAL A 166 -22.29 -12.56 -11.06
C VAL A 166 -23.15 -11.40 -11.50
N GLN A 167 -24.46 -11.61 -11.57
CA GLN A 167 -25.46 -10.58 -11.82
C GLN A 167 -26.10 -10.19 -10.49
N GLN A 168 -26.06 -8.93 -10.09
CA GLN A 168 -26.62 -8.43 -8.84
C GLN A 168 -27.43 -7.15 -9.06
N CYS A 169 -28.67 -7.10 -8.56
CA CYS A 169 -29.53 -5.92 -8.68
C CYS A 169 -29.45 -5.06 -7.42
N ASP A 170 -29.10 -3.79 -7.61
CA ASP A 170 -28.98 -2.83 -6.51
C ASP A 170 -30.35 -2.40 -5.93
N CYS A 171 -31.45 -2.61 -6.68
CA CYS A 171 -32.79 -2.23 -6.26
C CYS A 171 -33.46 -3.27 -5.36
N CYS A 172 -33.48 -4.55 -5.77
CA CYS A 172 -34.20 -5.60 -5.04
C CYS A 172 -33.30 -6.67 -4.43
N GLY A 173 -31.98 -6.56 -4.58
CA GLY A 173 -31.03 -7.55 -4.07
C GLY A 173 -30.98 -8.86 -4.88
N TYR A 174 -31.69 -8.96 -6.01
CA TYR A 174 -31.63 -10.13 -6.89
C TYR A 174 -30.18 -10.46 -7.23
N LYS A 175 -29.78 -11.73 -7.04
CA LYS A 175 -28.43 -12.21 -7.34
C LYS A 175 -28.47 -13.53 -8.09
N LYS A 176 -27.82 -13.58 -9.24
CA LYS A 176 -27.61 -14.79 -10.04
C LYS A 176 -26.14 -14.99 -10.30
N VAL A 177 -25.64 -16.18 -10.03
CA VAL A 177 -24.27 -16.59 -10.36
C VAL A 177 -24.37 -17.66 -11.44
N SER A 178 -23.77 -17.40 -12.60
CA SER A 178 -23.70 -18.35 -13.71
C SER A 178 -22.25 -18.71 -13.97
N ALA A 179 -21.99 -20.00 -14.21
CA ALA A 179 -20.72 -20.42 -14.78
C ALA A 179 -20.61 -19.83 -16.19
N ILE A 180 -19.44 -19.29 -16.53
CA ILE A 180 -19.15 -18.87 -17.89
C ILE A 180 -18.85 -20.15 -18.67
N LEU A 181 -19.70 -20.50 -19.63
CA LEU A 181 -19.38 -21.54 -20.61
C LEU A 181 -18.20 -21.02 -21.43
N ASP A 182 -17.10 -21.77 -21.41
CA ASP A 182 -15.90 -21.42 -22.15
C ASP A 182 -16.13 -21.71 -23.64
N ASP A 183 -16.39 -20.66 -24.42
CA ASP A 183 -16.43 -20.75 -25.89
C ASP A 183 -15.04 -21.01 -26.50
N LYS A 184 -13.98 -21.12 -25.68
CA LYS A 184 -12.63 -21.55 -26.08
C LYS A 184 -12.36 -22.99 -25.68
N GLN A 185 -13.22 -23.93 -26.12
CA GLN A 185 -12.75 -25.32 -26.17
C GLN A 185 -11.42 -25.36 -26.95
N PRO A 186 -10.37 -26.00 -26.41
CA PRO A 186 -9.12 -26.13 -27.13
C PRO A 186 -9.39 -26.85 -28.45
N LEU A 187 -8.88 -26.31 -29.56
CA LEU A 187 -8.73 -27.10 -30.78
C LEU A 187 -7.98 -28.37 -30.40
N GLY A 188 -8.50 -29.53 -30.82
CA GLY A 188 -7.89 -30.83 -30.55
C GLY A 188 -6.40 -30.85 -30.91
N PRO A 189 -5.60 -31.73 -30.29
CA PRO A 189 -4.15 -31.69 -30.36
C PRO A 189 -3.66 -31.76 -31.81
N GLY A 190 -3.24 -30.62 -32.35
CA GLY A 190 -2.38 -30.57 -33.53
C GLY A 190 -0.96 -30.86 -33.07
N GLU A 191 -0.36 -31.92 -33.62
CA GLU A 191 1.05 -32.26 -33.38
C GLU A 191 1.94 -31.07 -33.78
N TYR A 192 2.49 -30.40 -32.76
CA TYR A 192 3.63 -29.52 -32.93
C TYR A 192 4.87 -30.27 -32.46
N ILE A 193 5.73 -30.64 -33.40
CA ILE A 193 7.06 -31.22 -33.15
C ILE A 193 8.05 -30.05 -33.21
N PRO A 194 8.62 -29.60 -32.07
CA PRO A 194 9.72 -28.64 -32.10
C PRO A 194 11.01 -29.37 -32.48
N GLU A 195 11.79 -28.78 -33.39
CA GLU A 195 13.13 -29.28 -33.74
C GLU A 195 14.07 -29.27 -32.52
N LYS A 196 14.71 -30.42 -32.28
CA LYS A 196 15.76 -30.59 -31.26
C LYS A 196 16.96 -29.70 -31.60
N LYS A 197 17.24 -28.69 -30.77
CA LYS A 197 18.57 -28.09 -30.69
C LYS A 197 19.51 -29.08 -30.00
N GLY A 198 20.63 -29.38 -30.66
CA GLY A 198 21.67 -30.28 -30.18
C GLY A 198 22.39 -29.75 -28.93
N PRO A 199 23.12 -30.64 -28.22
CA PRO A 199 23.81 -30.29 -26.98
C PRO A 199 24.99 -29.36 -27.25
N GLN A 200 25.11 -28.30 -26.44
CA GLN A 200 26.36 -27.53 -26.37
C GLN A 200 27.40 -28.27 -25.52
N PRO A 201 28.70 -28.15 -25.83
CA PRO A 201 29.76 -28.77 -25.05
C PRO A 201 29.95 -28.05 -23.72
N GLU A 202 30.15 -28.82 -22.65
CA GLU A 202 30.53 -28.34 -21.33
C GLU A 202 32.01 -27.91 -21.33
N GLU A 203 32.31 -26.70 -20.85
CA GLU A 203 33.66 -26.26 -20.51
C GLU A 203 33.97 -26.58 -19.02
N PRO A 204 35.21 -26.98 -18.69
CA PRO A 204 35.59 -27.43 -17.35
C PRO A 204 35.89 -26.25 -16.43
N PHE A 205 35.31 -26.26 -15.23
CA PHE A 205 35.73 -25.38 -14.13
C PHE A 205 36.85 -26.03 -13.33
N GLU A 206 37.96 -25.30 -13.19
CA GLU A 206 39.10 -25.65 -12.33
C GLU A 206 38.75 -25.44 -10.85
N GLU A 207 39.12 -26.42 -10.03
CA GLU A 207 39.10 -26.36 -8.56
C GLU A 207 40.25 -25.48 -8.04
N GLY A 208 39.92 -24.47 -7.24
CA GLY A 208 40.88 -23.60 -6.55
C GLY A 208 40.74 -23.67 -5.04
N GLU A 209 41.90 -23.76 -4.38
CA GLU A 209 42.17 -24.34 -3.07
C GLU A 209 41.67 -23.59 -1.82
N LYS A 210 41.57 -24.39 -0.74
CA LYS A 210 41.37 -24.00 0.67
C LYS A 210 42.54 -23.16 1.19
N ALA A 211 42.24 -22.11 1.96
CA ALA A 211 43.22 -21.46 2.83
C ALA A 211 42.75 -21.41 4.29
N GLN A 212 43.69 -21.74 5.17
CA GLN A 212 43.57 -22.06 6.57
C GLN A 212 43.34 -20.83 7.47
N THR A 213 42.65 -21.10 8.57
CA THR A 213 42.55 -20.28 9.77
C THR A 213 43.85 -20.31 10.58
N SER A 214 44.34 -19.15 11.01
CA SER A 214 45.21 -19.02 12.19
C SER A 214 44.85 -17.76 12.98
N ALA A 215 44.60 -17.96 14.28
CA ALA A 215 44.39 -16.91 15.27
C ALA A 215 45.74 -16.56 15.94
N PRO A 216 45.98 -15.33 16.41
CA PRO A 216 47.05 -15.05 17.34
C PRO A 216 46.56 -15.07 18.79
N ALA A 217 47.45 -15.56 19.65
CA ALA A 217 47.32 -15.74 21.08
C ALA A 217 47.32 -14.40 21.85
N TYR A 218 46.64 -14.43 22.99
CA TYR A 218 46.52 -13.36 23.99
C TYR A 218 47.71 -13.43 24.97
N ASP A 219 48.36 -12.31 25.21
CA ASP A 219 49.46 -12.14 26.20
C ASP A 219 48.91 -11.52 27.49
N PRO A 220 49.01 -12.18 28.66
CA PRO A 220 48.52 -11.65 29.93
C PRO A 220 49.69 -11.20 30.81
N ASN A 221 50.17 -9.96 30.65
CA ASN A 221 51.09 -9.34 31.61
C ASN A 221 50.97 -7.81 31.65
N THR A 222 50.04 -7.29 32.46
CA THR A 222 50.12 -5.91 32.97
C THR A 222 49.68 -5.86 34.44
N PRO A 223 50.55 -5.44 35.38
CA PRO A 223 50.22 -5.35 36.81
C PRO A 223 49.48 -4.04 37.15
N PRO A 224 48.75 -4.00 38.29
CA PRO A 224 47.93 -2.86 38.67
C PRO A 224 48.70 -1.87 39.56
N ALA A 225 48.55 -0.59 39.30
CA ALA A 225 48.89 0.52 40.19
C ALA A 225 48.08 1.74 39.73
N SER A 226 47.62 2.67 40.56
CA SER A 226 47.55 2.85 41.99
C SER A 226 46.51 3.96 42.20
N LEU A 227 45.84 3.95 43.34
CA LEU A 227 44.97 5.02 43.83
C LEU A 227 45.78 6.29 44.20
N VAL A 228 45.03 7.40 44.25
CA VAL A 228 45.17 8.60 45.12
C VAL A 228 45.52 9.95 44.43
N ALA A 229 44.80 10.99 44.89
CA ALA A 229 44.86 12.45 44.69
C ALA A 229 44.00 12.98 43.52
N SER A 230 42.81 13.55 43.72
CA SER A 230 42.47 14.84 44.38
C SER A 230 43.35 15.99 43.92
N ASP A 231 42.96 16.64 42.82
CA ASP A 231 43.35 18.01 42.50
C ASP A 231 42.24 18.73 41.71
N LEU A 232 41.93 19.94 42.15
CA LEU A 232 41.07 20.90 41.46
C LEU A 232 41.68 21.25 40.10
N GLN A 233 41.05 20.82 39.01
CA GLN A 233 41.42 21.25 37.66
C GLN A 233 40.55 22.41 37.19
N THR A 234 41.22 23.56 37.10
CA THR A 234 40.93 24.67 36.20
C THR A 234 40.50 24.15 34.83
N GLN A 235 39.31 24.52 34.36
CA GLN A 235 38.78 24.13 33.05
C GLN A 235 39.72 24.61 31.93
N LYS A 236 40.59 23.71 31.49
CA LYS A 236 41.41 23.84 30.28
C LYS A 236 40.44 23.86 29.10
N ALA A 237 40.57 24.86 28.22
CA ALA A 237 39.78 24.97 27.00
C ALA A 237 39.73 23.62 26.26
N PRO A 238 38.56 23.18 25.75
CA PRO A 238 38.40 21.88 25.13
C PRO A 238 39.45 21.73 24.02
N GLN A 239 40.34 20.76 24.19
CA GLN A 239 41.25 20.33 23.14
C GLN A 239 40.38 19.86 21.97
N PRO A 240 40.75 20.15 20.71
CA PRO A 240 40.04 19.61 19.56
C PRO A 240 40.00 18.09 19.70
N GLU A 241 38.80 17.52 19.76
CA GLU A 241 38.60 16.08 19.88
C GLU A 241 39.30 15.40 18.71
N GLU A 242 40.20 14.45 18.99
CA GLU A 242 40.86 13.69 17.93
C GLU A 242 39.79 12.97 17.10
N PRO A 243 39.88 13.02 15.75
CA PRO A 243 38.88 12.39 14.90
C PRO A 243 38.87 10.88 15.17
N PHE A 244 37.67 10.33 15.40
CA PHE A 244 37.47 8.89 15.57
C PHE A 244 38.13 8.08 14.45
N SER A 245 38.72 6.95 14.80
CA SER A 245 39.26 6.00 13.84
C SER A 245 38.14 5.38 12.99
N PRO A 246 38.42 4.94 11.74
CA PRO A 246 37.43 4.27 10.87
C PRO A 246 36.69 3.12 11.54
N GLN A 247 37.39 2.36 12.39
CA GLN A 247 36.80 1.23 13.11
C GLN A 247 35.84 1.68 14.22
N GLU A 248 36.14 2.76 14.92
CA GLU A 248 35.25 3.33 15.94
C GLU A 248 33.98 3.90 15.31
N ILE A 249 34.10 4.58 14.16
CA ILE A 249 32.94 5.06 13.38
C ILE A 249 32.03 3.91 12.99
N GLU A 250 32.60 2.83 12.46
CA GLU A 250 31.83 1.66 12.06
C GLU A 250 31.13 1.00 13.27
N GLN A 251 31.80 0.94 14.42
CA GLN A 251 31.22 0.41 15.66
C GLN A 251 30.08 1.28 16.19
N GLN A 252 30.24 2.61 16.17
CA GLN A 252 29.22 3.57 16.59
C GLN A 252 28.01 3.52 15.64
N ALA A 253 28.25 3.49 14.32
CA ALA A 253 27.18 3.36 13.33
C ALA A 253 26.44 2.02 13.45
N ALA A 254 27.15 0.92 13.73
CA ALA A 254 26.53 -0.37 13.99
C ALA A 254 25.63 -0.33 15.24
N GLN A 255 26.05 0.38 16.30
CA GLN A 255 25.24 0.58 17.49
C GLN A 255 24.01 1.46 17.22
N LEU A 256 24.15 2.50 16.39
CA LEU A 256 23.05 3.33 15.93
C LEU A 256 22.04 2.53 15.10
N LEU A 257 22.49 1.68 14.18
CA LEU A 257 21.60 0.81 13.39
C LEU A 257 20.83 -0.19 14.26
N LEU A 258 21.45 -0.70 15.33
CA LEU A 258 20.73 -1.52 16.31
C LEU A 258 19.63 -0.74 17.03
N ASP A 259 19.92 0.49 17.43
CA ASP A 259 18.93 1.34 18.08
C ASP A 259 17.79 1.68 17.10
N ILE A 260 18.12 2.02 15.84
CA ILE A 260 17.13 2.17 14.74
C ILE A 260 16.28 0.90 14.57
N ALA A 261 16.86 -0.29 14.66
CA ALA A 261 16.14 -1.55 14.43
C ALA A 261 15.09 -1.88 15.52
N GLY A 262 15.33 -1.45 16.77
CA GLY A 262 14.50 -1.73 17.93
C GLY A 262 14.65 -3.16 18.49
N GLU A 263 13.92 -3.46 19.56
CA GLU A 263 14.08 -4.67 20.41
C GLU A 263 13.28 -5.89 19.89
N HIS A 264 13.09 -5.99 18.58
CA HIS A 264 12.30 -7.08 18.00
C HIS A 264 13.10 -8.40 17.91
N THR A 265 12.38 -9.50 17.74
CA THR A 265 12.97 -10.85 17.57
C THR A 265 12.68 -11.44 16.19
N LYS A 266 12.08 -10.66 15.29
CA LYS A 266 11.69 -11.08 13.95
C LYS A 266 12.09 -10.02 12.95
N HIS A 267 13.21 -10.26 12.30
CA HIS A 267 13.81 -9.37 11.31
C HIS A 267 13.78 -10.02 9.93
N ILE A 268 14.27 -9.30 8.92
CA ILE A 268 14.49 -9.86 7.59
C ILE A 268 15.96 -9.82 7.22
N GLU A 269 16.36 -10.71 6.32
CA GLU A 269 17.64 -10.69 5.65
C GLU A 269 17.44 -10.84 4.14
N MET A 270 18.09 -10.01 3.33
CA MET A 270 18.10 -10.20 1.88
C MET A 270 18.97 -11.40 1.52
N ILE A 271 18.47 -12.24 0.61
CA ILE A 271 19.16 -13.45 0.14
C ILE A 271 19.31 -13.41 -1.38
N PRO A 272 20.36 -14.00 -1.96
CA PRO A 272 20.59 -14.02 -3.41
C PRO A 272 19.74 -15.10 -4.09
N GLN A 273 18.43 -15.09 -3.86
CA GLN A 273 17.48 -16.05 -4.44
C GLN A 273 16.29 -15.29 -5.07
N ALA A 274 15.41 -16.00 -5.79
CA ALA A 274 14.18 -15.43 -6.34
C ALA A 274 13.31 -14.75 -5.27
N GLN A 275 13.29 -15.30 -4.04
CA GLN A 275 12.69 -14.65 -2.87
C GLN A 275 13.61 -13.54 -2.35
N LYS A 276 13.10 -12.30 -2.29
CA LYS A 276 13.87 -11.11 -1.88
C LYS A 276 14.37 -11.17 -0.43
N TYR A 277 13.60 -11.76 0.48
CA TYR A 277 13.88 -11.75 1.93
C TYR A 277 13.60 -13.09 2.61
N THR A 278 14.44 -13.49 3.55
CA THR A 278 14.14 -14.53 4.55
C THR A 278 13.89 -13.93 5.93
N THR A 279 13.24 -14.67 6.82
CA THR A 279 13.02 -14.25 8.21
C THR A 279 14.23 -14.61 9.06
N VAL A 280 14.66 -13.66 9.90
CA VAL A 280 15.70 -13.83 10.92
C VAL A 280 14.99 -13.92 12.28
N PRO A 281 14.88 -15.11 12.90
CA PRO A 281 14.04 -15.34 14.08
C PRO A 281 14.77 -15.08 15.42
N TYR A 282 15.66 -14.09 15.45
CA TYR A 282 16.43 -13.70 16.63
C TYR A 282 16.62 -12.18 16.65
N ALA A 283 16.86 -11.59 17.83
CA ALA A 283 17.14 -10.16 17.97
C ALA A 283 18.50 -9.80 17.36
N LEU A 284 18.54 -8.77 16.53
CA LEU A 284 19.77 -8.32 15.88
C LEU A 284 20.81 -7.86 16.94
N ASN A 285 22.09 -8.13 16.66
CA ASN A 285 23.21 -7.70 17.50
C ASN A 285 24.23 -6.85 16.70
N ARG A 286 25.26 -6.36 17.39
CA ARG A 286 26.21 -5.40 16.80
C ARG A 286 26.99 -6.02 15.65
N ASP A 287 27.29 -7.31 15.72
CA ASP A 287 28.00 -8.02 14.67
C ASP A 287 27.13 -8.20 13.41
N ASP A 288 25.81 -8.37 13.56
CA ASP A 288 24.89 -8.32 12.43
C ASP A 288 24.93 -6.95 11.73
N MET A 289 25.01 -5.85 12.49
CA MET A 289 25.05 -4.49 11.92
C MET A 289 26.41 -4.16 11.30
N LEU A 290 27.51 -4.64 11.88
CA LEU A 290 28.83 -4.58 11.23
C LEU A 290 28.84 -5.39 9.92
N ALA A 291 28.27 -6.59 9.92
CA ALA A 291 28.12 -7.38 8.70
C ALA A 291 27.22 -6.70 7.66
N HIS A 292 26.21 -5.94 8.13
CA HIS A 292 25.34 -5.13 7.30
C HIS A 292 26.08 -4.00 6.59
N LEU A 293 26.76 -3.14 7.35
CA LEU A 293 27.54 -2.03 6.82
C LEU A 293 28.62 -2.53 5.87
N ARG A 294 29.32 -3.62 6.19
CA ARG A 294 30.34 -4.22 5.31
C ARG A 294 29.78 -4.87 4.04
N GLY A 295 28.46 -4.92 3.89
CA GLY A 295 27.79 -5.56 2.76
C GLY A 295 27.98 -7.07 2.72
N LYS A 296 28.30 -7.71 3.85
CA LYS A 296 28.41 -9.18 3.96
C LYS A 296 27.04 -9.83 4.09
N ARG A 297 26.13 -9.14 4.77
CA ARG A 297 24.71 -9.51 4.94
C ARG A 297 23.89 -8.25 4.77
N THR A 298 22.58 -8.38 4.53
CA THR A 298 21.71 -7.21 4.47
C THR A 298 20.48 -7.45 5.32
N LYS A 299 20.38 -6.76 6.45
CA LYS A 299 19.33 -6.93 7.44
C LYS A 299 18.22 -5.89 7.28
N GLY A 300 17.06 -6.17 7.84
CA GLY A 300 15.93 -5.24 7.91
C GLY A 300 15.08 -5.43 9.17
N ALA A 301 14.39 -4.38 9.59
CA ALA A 301 13.66 -4.30 10.86
C ALA A 301 12.39 -3.45 10.72
N LYS A 302 11.63 -3.27 11.82
CA LYS A 302 10.38 -2.49 11.82
C LYS A 302 10.55 -0.99 12.12
N LEU A 303 11.71 -0.61 12.62
CA LEU A 303 12.07 0.76 12.99
C LEU A 303 11.25 1.35 14.17
N TYR A 304 10.94 0.56 15.19
CA TYR A 304 10.31 1.08 16.42
C TYR A 304 10.72 0.29 17.66
N HIS A 305 10.60 0.93 18.82
CA HIS A 305 10.79 0.32 20.13
C HIS A 305 9.45 -0.03 20.78
N ALA A 306 9.47 -0.98 21.72
CA ALA A 306 8.26 -1.45 22.40
C ALA A 306 7.53 -0.34 23.17
N ASP A 307 8.23 0.70 23.60
CA ASP A 307 7.68 1.89 24.28
C ASP A 307 7.01 2.89 23.31
N GLY A 308 7.03 2.62 22.00
CA GLY A 308 6.46 3.50 20.98
C GLY A 308 7.35 4.67 20.57
N THR A 309 8.63 4.66 20.97
CA THR A 309 9.66 5.58 20.46
C THR A 309 10.37 5.00 19.23
N LEU A 310 11.13 5.84 18.52
CA LEU A 310 11.98 5.46 17.40
C LEU A 310 13.30 6.23 17.42
N ARG A 311 14.32 5.65 16.77
CA ARG A 311 15.61 6.29 16.51
C ARG A 311 15.78 6.73 15.05
N GLY A 312 14.99 6.16 14.15
CA GLY A 312 14.92 6.57 12.76
C GLY A 312 13.60 6.17 12.12
N MET A 313 13.25 6.84 11.03
CA MET A 313 12.07 6.53 10.23
C MET A 313 12.43 6.51 8.75
N MET A 314 11.66 5.77 7.96
CA MET A 314 11.91 5.60 6.53
C MET A 314 10.64 5.71 5.71
N PHE A 315 10.77 6.25 4.51
CA PHE A 315 9.74 6.34 3.49
C PHE A 315 10.22 5.59 2.24
N ASP A 316 9.39 4.76 1.62
CA ASP A 316 9.75 3.97 0.43
C ASP A 316 8.85 4.34 -0.74
N GLY A 317 9.48 4.79 -1.82
CA GLY A 317 8.83 5.09 -3.09
C GLY A 317 9.25 4.07 -4.13
N ASP A 318 8.31 3.24 -4.59
CA ASP A 318 8.57 2.16 -5.55
C ASP A 318 8.58 2.61 -7.03
N ASN A 319 8.27 3.88 -7.29
CA ASN A 319 8.11 4.44 -8.63
C ASN A 319 8.62 5.89 -8.72
N GLN A 320 8.71 6.42 -9.94
CA GLN A 320 9.21 7.77 -10.20
C GLN A 320 8.39 8.89 -9.54
N GLU A 321 7.06 8.75 -9.43
CA GLU A 321 6.22 9.76 -8.77
C GLU A 321 6.55 9.85 -7.28
N ASP A 322 6.60 8.70 -6.60
CA ASP A 322 6.92 8.65 -5.17
C ASP A 322 8.39 9.02 -4.91
N SER A 323 9.27 8.70 -5.85
CA SER A 323 10.68 9.13 -5.80
C SER A 323 10.82 10.64 -5.84
N GLN A 324 10.07 11.31 -6.71
CA GLN A 324 10.03 12.77 -6.74
C GLN A 324 9.43 13.35 -5.45
N LYS A 325 8.36 12.75 -4.90
CA LYS A 325 7.78 13.20 -3.61
C LYS A 325 8.78 13.13 -2.48
N ILE A 326 9.58 12.05 -2.40
CA ILE A 326 10.62 11.89 -1.38
C ILE A 326 11.71 12.97 -1.55
N GLN A 327 12.16 13.23 -2.78
CA GLN A 327 13.17 14.28 -3.03
C GLN A 327 12.65 15.69 -2.68
N ASP A 328 11.42 16.01 -3.08
CA ASP A 328 10.80 17.30 -2.79
C ASP A 328 10.59 17.47 -1.27
N ALA A 329 10.18 16.39 -0.59
CA ALA A 329 10.05 16.37 0.87
C ALA A 329 11.40 16.55 1.57
N ALA A 330 12.47 15.91 1.08
CA ALA A 330 13.82 16.06 1.63
C ALA A 330 14.26 17.53 1.63
N LYS A 331 13.98 18.29 0.55
CA LYS A 331 14.31 19.72 0.46
C LYS A 331 13.51 20.57 1.45
N LEU A 332 12.22 20.29 1.62
CA LEU A 332 11.38 20.99 2.59
C LEU A 332 11.84 20.73 4.03
N LEU A 333 12.22 19.48 4.34
CA LEU A 333 12.75 19.10 5.64
C LEU A 333 14.12 19.74 5.90
N GLN A 334 15.02 19.74 4.92
CA GLN A 334 16.33 20.37 5.01
C GLN A 334 16.21 21.87 5.32
N ALA A 335 15.25 22.56 4.70
CA ALA A 335 14.97 23.98 4.99
C ALA A 335 14.45 24.22 6.43
N ALA A 336 13.88 23.19 7.05
CA ALA A 336 13.46 23.20 8.47
C ALA A 336 14.55 22.70 9.43
N GLY A 337 15.75 22.37 8.94
CA GLY A 337 16.85 21.81 9.74
C GLY A 337 16.72 20.30 10.00
N ILE A 338 15.73 19.62 9.41
CA ILE A 338 15.55 18.17 9.51
C ILE A 338 16.31 17.51 8.35
N THR A 339 17.30 16.69 8.68
CA THR A 339 18.14 16.01 7.69
C THR A 339 17.48 14.71 7.22
N MET A 340 17.18 14.65 5.93
CA MET A 340 16.75 13.42 5.27
C MET A 340 17.86 12.92 4.33
N ILE A 341 18.28 11.68 4.53
CA ILE A 341 19.19 10.95 3.63
C ILE A 341 18.33 10.27 2.56
N VAL A 342 18.69 10.46 1.29
CA VAL A 342 18.02 9.86 0.15
C VAL A 342 18.86 8.68 -0.36
N GLU A 343 18.26 7.49 -0.44
CA GLU A 343 18.91 6.24 -0.85
C GLU A 343 18.20 5.67 -2.09
N PRO A 344 18.65 6.00 -3.31
CA PRO A 344 18.11 5.42 -4.54
C PRO A 344 18.28 3.90 -4.57
N SER A 345 17.24 3.21 -5.04
CA SER A 345 17.26 1.78 -5.28
C SER A 345 18.33 1.47 -6.32
N PRO A 346 19.31 0.60 -6.02
CA PRO A 346 20.29 0.17 -7.01
C PRO A 346 19.71 -0.91 -7.93
N ALA A 347 18.41 -1.17 -7.91
CA ALA A 347 17.81 -2.22 -8.72
C ALA A 347 18.07 -1.96 -10.23
N PRO A 348 18.40 -3.00 -11.02
CA PRO A 348 18.72 -2.82 -12.43
C PRO A 348 17.58 -2.18 -13.23
N ILE A 349 17.96 -1.50 -14.31
CA ILE A 349 17.04 -1.01 -15.35
C ILE A 349 16.18 -2.19 -15.86
N GLY A 350 14.87 -1.95 -16.00
CA GLY A 350 13.85 -2.93 -16.38
C GLY A 350 13.30 -3.77 -15.21
N SER A 351 13.80 -3.58 -13.98
CA SER A 351 13.24 -4.28 -12.82
C SER A 351 11.99 -3.57 -12.27
N LYS A 352 11.15 -4.31 -11.53
CA LYS A 352 9.92 -3.77 -10.90
C LYS A 352 10.18 -2.54 -10.02
N HIS A 353 11.37 -2.44 -9.43
CA HIS A 353 11.77 -1.38 -8.49
C HIS A 353 12.82 -0.43 -9.10
N GLU A 354 12.89 -0.38 -10.44
CA GLU A 354 13.71 0.61 -11.14
C GLU A 354 13.21 2.02 -10.79
N GLY A 355 14.13 2.90 -10.40
CA GLY A 355 13.81 4.29 -10.02
C GLY A 355 13.19 4.44 -8.63
N GLY A 356 13.08 3.35 -7.86
CA GLY A 356 12.64 3.43 -6.47
C GLY A 356 13.65 4.17 -5.59
N VAL A 357 13.21 4.69 -4.44
CA VAL A 357 14.06 5.43 -3.51
C VAL A 357 13.55 5.27 -2.07
N HIS A 358 14.48 5.22 -1.12
CA HIS A 358 14.15 5.40 0.29
C HIS A 358 14.51 6.82 0.75
N GLY A 359 13.65 7.43 1.55
CA GLY A 359 13.98 8.62 2.34
C GLY A 359 14.14 8.22 3.81
N LEU A 360 15.30 8.45 4.40
CA LEU A 360 15.65 8.09 5.77
C LEU A 360 15.85 9.35 6.62
N ILE A 361 15.23 9.39 7.80
CA ILE A 361 15.52 10.39 8.83
C ILE A 361 16.07 9.64 10.04
N VAL A 362 17.26 10.04 10.51
CA VAL A 362 17.89 9.52 11.72
C VAL A 362 17.85 10.62 12.77
N PHE A 363 17.37 10.33 13.98
CA PHE A 363 17.33 11.29 15.07
C PHE A 363 18.57 11.17 15.95
N ALA A 364 19.04 12.27 16.55
CA ALA A 364 20.19 12.29 17.46
C ALA A 364 19.89 11.62 18.82
N GLY A 365 18.61 11.41 19.14
CA GLY A 365 18.06 10.73 20.31
C GLY A 365 16.84 9.87 19.94
N ARG A 366 16.31 9.08 20.88
CA ARG A 366 14.99 8.47 20.69
C ARG A 366 13.91 9.52 20.84
N VAL A 367 12.89 9.47 19.96
CA VAL A 367 11.75 10.39 19.96
C VAL A 367 10.44 9.61 19.91
N ASP A 368 9.35 10.21 20.39
CA ASP A 368 8.01 9.63 20.26
C ASP A 368 7.64 9.47 18.77
N ALA A 369 7.30 8.25 18.36
CA ALA A 369 7.09 7.94 16.94
C ALA A 369 5.94 8.74 16.32
N TYR A 370 4.84 8.92 17.06
CA TYR A 370 3.69 9.68 16.57
C TYR A 370 4.06 11.15 16.35
N SER A 371 4.71 11.75 17.35
CA SER A 371 5.17 13.14 17.31
C SER A 371 6.13 13.38 16.15
N ALA A 372 7.10 12.47 15.95
CA ALA A 372 8.03 12.55 14.83
C ALA A 372 7.31 12.52 13.46
N PHE A 373 6.32 11.65 13.27
CA PHE A 373 5.52 11.65 12.04
C PHE A 373 4.74 12.96 11.85
N GLN A 374 4.09 13.47 12.90
CA GLN A 374 3.36 14.74 12.81
C GLN A 374 4.29 15.92 12.49
N THR A 375 5.48 15.98 13.10
CA THR A 375 6.50 16.99 12.78
C THR A 375 6.88 16.90 11.30
N VAL A 376 7.21 15.71 10.79
CA VAL A 376 7.58 15.55 9.38
C VAL A 376 6.44 16.00 8.46
N TYR A 377 5.20 15.58 8.74
CA TYR A 377 4.04 15.97 7.93
C TYR A 377 3.69 17.45 8.02
N GLN A 378 3.99 18.12 9.12
CA GLN A 378 3.81 19.57 9.22
C GLN A 378 4.60 20.30 8.12
N TYR A 379 5.82 19.84 7.83
CA TYR A 379 6.68 20.45 6.81
C TYR A 379 6.43 19.91 5.40
N THR A 380 6.14 18.62 5.26
CA THR A 380 6.00 17.98 3.95
C THR A 380 4.57 17.94 3.42
N GLY A 381 3.58 18.29 4.25
CA GLY A 381 2.17 18.17 3.90
C GLY A 381 1.78 16.73 3.55
N ASP A 382 1.13 16.55 2.40
CA ASP A 382 0.65 15.24 1.94
C ASP A 382 1.69 14.45 1.12
N LEU A 383 2.86 15.03 0.83
CA LEU A 383 3.90 14.38 0.00
C LEU A 383 4.26 13.00 0.56
N LEU A 384 4.65 12.94 1.83
CA LEU A 384 5.07 11.70 2.49
C LEU A 384 3.92 10.87 3.07
N LYS A 385 2.74 11.46 3.33
CA LYS A 385 1.58 10.70 3.84
C LYS A 385 1.05 9.65 2.86
N SER A 386 1.29 9.87 1.56
CA SER A 386 0.85 8.94 0.50
C SER A 386 1.89 7.86 0.16
N VAL A 387 3.08 7.93 0.77
CA VAL A 387 4.22 7.04 0.52
C VAL A 387 4.25 5.95 1.59
N GLU A 388 4.74 4.76 1.27
CA GLU A 388 4.88 3.70 2.27
C GLU A 388 5.92 4.12 3.32
N GLN A 389 5.70 3.80 4.60
CA GLN A 389 6.51 4.32 5.70
C GLN A 389 6.73 3.35 6.85
N TRP A 390 7.86 3.53 7.53
CA TRP A 390 8.31 2.76 8.69
C TRP A 390 8.74 3.67 9.83
N PRO A 391 8.30 3.39 11.08
CA PRO A 391 7.38 2.31 11.42
C PRO A 391 5.97 2.60 10.89
N SER A 392 5.18 1.55 10.63
CA SER A 392 3.78 1.75 10.24
C SER A 392 2.99 2.33 11.40
N LEU A 393 2.28 3.44 11.18
CA LEU A 393 1.38 4.05 12.17
C LEU A 393 0.27 3.10 12.65
N THR A 394 -0.03 2.05 11.90
CA THR A 394 -1.04 1.03 12.27
C THR A 394 -0.47 -0.10 13.14
N GLY A 395 0.84 -0.14 13.36
CA GLY A 395 1.53 -1.23 14.07
C GLY A 395 1.64 -2.56 13.29
N ASN A 396 0.99 -2.67 12.13
CA ASN A 396 0.96 -3.89 11.30
C ASN A 396 1.97 -3.87 10.14
N GLY A 397 2.95 -2.97 10.17
CA GLY A 397 3.96 -2.82 9.12
C GLY A 397 4.85 -4.06 8.94
N ASN A 398 5.27 -4.25 7.69
CA ASN A 398 6.33 -5.18 7.31
C ASN A 398 7.69 -4.71 7.85
N ASN A 399 8.69 -5.59 7.83
CA ASN A 399 10.08 -5.17 8.04
C ASN A 399 10.59 -4.48 6.78
N VAL A 400 11.51 -3.54 6.94
CA VAL A 400 12.17 -2.82 5.87
C VAL A 400 13.69 -2.94 5.98
N ARG A 401 14.40 -2.89 4.86
CA ARG A 401 15.86 -2.98 4.83
C ARG A 401 16.45 -1.80 5.61
N LEU A 402 17.46 -2.08 6.45
CA LEU A 402 18.25 -1.03 7.09
C LEU A 402 19.16 -0.31 6.06
N PRO A 403 19.46 0.98 6.27
CA PRO A 403 20.20 1.79 5.31
C PRO A 403 21.70 1.47 5.31
N GLY A 404 22.39 1.81 4.21
CA GLY A 404 23.85 1.76 4.13
C GLY A 404 24.47 0.37 3.88
N GLY A 405 23.65 -0.67 3.71
CA GLY A 405 24.12 -2.01 3.33
C GLY A 405 24.23 -2.23 1.81
N LYS A 406 24.33 -3.50 1.39
CA LYS A 406 24.24 -3.89 -0.02
C LYS A 406 22.82 -4.29 -0.41
N TYR A 407 22.38 -3.93 -1.60
CA TYR A 407 21.24 -4.59 -2.23
C TYR A 407 21.71 -5.92 -2.81
N ILE A 408 21.04 -7.02 -2.44
CA ILE A 408 21.40 -8.38 -2.87
C ILE A 408 20.17 -9.01 -3.51
N LYS A 409 20.35 -9.53 -4.73
CA LYS A 409 19.38 -10.32 -5.48
C LYS A 409 20.15 -11.40 -6.25
N GLU A 410 19.47 -12.45 -6.68
CA GLU A 410 20.04 -13.44 -7.59
C GLU A 410 20.71 -12.75 -8.81
N GLY A 411 22.00 -13.02 -9.00
CA GLY A 411 22.82 -12.44 -10.07
C GLY A 411 23.15 -10.94 -9.95
N PHE A 412 22.77 -10.27 -8.86
CA PHE A 412 22.98 -8.83 -8.70
C PHE A 412 23.29 -8.44 -7.25
N ALA A 413 24.41 -7.76 -7.05
CA ALA A 413 24.75 -7.14 -5.77
C ALA A 413 25.39 -5.77 -5.96
N ALA A 414 24.89 -4.76 -5.25
CA ALA A 414 25.42 -3.40 -5.32
C ALA A 414 25.36 -2.72 -3.96
N SER A 415 26.39 -1.94 -3.61
CA SER A 415 26.35 -1.04 -2.46
C SER A 415 25.29 0.03 -2.69
N CYS A 416 24.53 0.35 -1.64
CA CYS A 416 23.57 1.45 -1.73
C CYS A 416 24.33 2.76 -1.66
N LYS A 417 23.89 3.73 -2.47
CA LYS A 417 24.42 5.08 -2.47
C LYS A 417 23.51 5.96 -1.64
N LEU A 418 24.11 6.91 -0.92
CA LEU A 418 23.40 7.87 -0.09
C LEU A 418 23.62 9.27 -0.65
N TYR A 419 22.54 10.05 -0.67
CA TYR A 419 22.51 11.42 -1.16
C TYR A 419 21.85 12.34 -0.14
N ASP A 420 22.16 13.62 -0.18
CA ASP A 420 21.39 14.64 0.54
C ASP A 420 20.15 15.09 -0.24
N ALA A 421 19.45 16.09 0.30
CA ALA A 421 18.26 16.67 -0.29
C ALA A 421 18.51 17.37 -1.64
N ASP A 422 19.74 17.82 -1.90
CA ASP A 422 20.14 18.50 -3.14
C ASP A 422 20.70 17.53 -4.19
N GLY A 423 20.81 16.24 -3.83
CA GLY A 423 21.32 15.20 -4.71
C GLY A 423 22.84 15.10 -4.73
N LEU A 424 23.54 15.69 -3.77
CA LEU A 424 24.97 15.49 -3.58
C LEU A 424 25.20 14.08 -3.01
N GLU A 425 26.10 13.32 -3.64
CA GLU A 425 26.47 11.98 -3.16
C GLU A 425 27.25 12.11 -1.84
N LEU A 426 26.68 11.56 -0.77
CA LEU A 426 27.26 11.50 0.57
C LEU A 426 28.11 10.24 0.77
N SER A 427 27.72 9.14 0.13
CA SER A 427 28.44 7.86 0.17
C SER A 427 28.06 6.94 -0.99
N HIS A 428 28.98 6.05 -1.38
CA HIS A 428 28.77 4.97 -2.34
C HIS A 428 29.11 3.57 -1.80
N ASP A 429 29.40 3.44 -0.50
CA ASP A 429 29.82 2.19 0.11
C ASP A 429 29.45 2.11 1.61
N GLY A 430 29.73 0.95 2.21
CA GLY A 430 29.43 0.67 3.60
C GLY A 430 30.12 1.59 4.62
N PRO A 431 31.46 1.71 4.57
CA PRO A 431 32.20 2.59 5.46
C PRO A 431 31.80 4.06 5.34
N GLY A 432 31.56 4.57 4.12
CA GLY A 432 31.03 5.91 3.93
C GLY A 432 29.62 6.04 4.51
N ALA A 433 28.75 5.04 4.33
CA ALA A 433 27.42 5.06 4.91
C ALA A 433 27.45 5.09 6.45
N ALA A 434 28.40 4.39 7.07
CA ALA A 434 28.60 4.45 8.52
C ALA A 434 28.89 5.88 9.00
N ARG A 435 29.74 6.62 8.28
CA ARG A 435 30.00 8.04 8.57
C ARG A 435 28.75 8.89 8.37
N VAL A 436 28.06 8.74 7.23
CA VAL A 436 26.84 9.51 6.91
C VAL A 436 25.77 9.33 7.98
N LEU A 437 25.54 8.11 8.48
CA LEU A 437 24.56 7.84 9.53
C LEU A 437 24.85 8.59 10.84
N LEU A 438 26.13 8.81 11.16
CA LEU A 438 26.54 9.56 12.35
C LEU A 438 26.49 11.08 12.13
N ASP A 439 26.82 11.55 10.93
CA ASP A 439 26.92 12.98 10.63
C ASP A 439 25.55 13.60 10.28
N TYR A 440 24.62 12.85 9.68
CA TYR A 440 23.32 13.33 9.19
C TYR A 440 22.16 13.01 10.14
N GLN A 441 22.34 13.38 11.42
CA GLN A 441 21.32 13.17 12.45
C GLN A 441 20.52 14.45 12.70
N THR A 442 19.19 14.31 12.72
CA THR A 442 18.24 15.35 13.09
C THR A 442 18.23 15.52 14.61
N PRO A 443 18.49 16.73 15.15
CA PRO A 443 18.40 16.97 16.58
C PRO A 443 16.99 16.67 17.15
N VAL A 444 16.92 16.14 18.38
CA VAL A 444 15.63 15.73 18.97
C VAL A 444 14.72 16.91 19.27
N GLU A 445 15.30 18.07 19.56
CA GLU A 445 14.62 19.33 19.84
C GLU A 445 13.85 19.89 18.63
N LEU A 446 14.09 19.37 17.42
CA LEU A 446 13.30 19.71 16.24
C LEU A 446 11.99 18.90 16.15
N VAL A 447 11.82 17.86 16.98
CA VAL A 447 10.58 17.08 17.04
C VAL A 447 9.61 17.75 18.00
N ASN A 448 8.56 18.35 17.46
CA ASN A 448 7.46 18.91 18.24
C ASN A 448 6.73 17.78 18.97
N GLU A 449 6.39 17.98 20.23
CA GLU A 449 5.52 17.06 20.97
C GLU A 449 4.07 17.22 20.51
N TYR A 450 3.41 16.12 20.16
CA TYR A 450 1.98 16.10 19.86
C TYR A 450 1.27 15.15 20.81
N GLU A 451 0.11 15.58 21.28
CA GLU A 451 -0.78 14.68 21.99
C GLU A 451 -1.25 13.58 21.04
N ARG A 452 -0.93 12.33 21.39
CA ARG A 452 -1.52 11.19 20.69
C ARG A 452 -3.03 11.31 20.83
N PRO A 453 -3.81 11.21 19.73
CA PRO A 453 -5.24 11.09 19.83
C PRO A 453 -5.51 9.97 20.81
N SER A 454 -6.19 10.29 21.90
CA SER A 454 -6.69 9.27 22.80
C SER A 454 -7.38 8.27 21.89
N VAL A 455 -6.85 7.05 21.83
CA VAL A 455 -7.59 5.95 21.23
C VAL A 455 -8.76 5.84 22.17
N GLU A 456 -9.85 6.57 21.88
CA GLU A 456 -11.09 6.43 22.60
C GLU A 456 -11.29 4.93 22.63
N PRO A 457 -11.18 4.30 23.82
CA PRO A 457 -11.18 2.86 23.91
C PRO A 457 -12.44 2.49 23.20
N ILE A 458 -12.34 1.84 22.02
CA ILE A 458 -13.48 1.65 21.12
C ILE A 458 -14.59 1.24 22.04
N VAL A 459 -15.50 2.18 22.33
CA VAL A 459 -16.50 1.93 23.35
C VAL A 459 -17.31 0.93 22.59
N LYS A 460 -17.09 -0.36 22.87
CA LYS A 460 -17.94 -1.45 22.41
C LYS A 460 -19.30 -0.87 22.69
N PRO A 461 -20.06 -0.45 21.65
CA PRO A 461 -21.11 0.52 21.82
C PRO A 461 -21.93 0.02 22.99
N ALA A 462 -21.96 0.81 24.09
CA ALA A 462 -22.66 0.41 25.30
C ALA A 462 -23.99 -0.14 24.79
N PRO A 463 -24.32 -1.42 25.07
CA PRO A 463 -25.43 -2.09 24.41
C PRO A 463 -26.58 -1.10 24.47
N LYS A 464 -26.99 -0.60 23.29
CA LYS A 464 -27.87 0.57 23.20
C LYS A 464 -28.97 0.34 24.24
N PRO A 465 -29.23 1.31 25.15
CA PRO A 465 -30.25 1.12 26.17
C PRO A 465 -31.45 0.55 25.45
N GLN A 466 -31.90 -0.62 25.90
CA GLN A 466 -32.95 -1.41 25.26
C GLN A 466 -34.16 -0.48 25.06
N THR A 467 -34.21 0.22 23.93
CA THR A 467 -35.37 0.98 23.53
C THR A 467 -36.38 -0.08 23.21
N SER A 468 -37.35 -0.21 24.13
CA SER A 468 -38.58 -0.98 24.05
C SER A 468 -38.72 -1.78 22.76
N MET A 469 -38.58 -3.09 22.88
CA MET A 469 -38.72 -4.07 21.81
C MET A 469 -40.02 -3.88 21.02
N GLY A 470 -39.91 -3.19 19.90
CA GLY A 470 -41.04 -2.94 19.01
C GLY A 470 -40.55 -2.57 17.63
N GLY A 471 -40.07 -3.56 16.85
CA GLY A 471 -40.00 -3.42 15.40
C GLY A 471 -38.70 -3.83 14.70
N TYR A 472 -37.60 -4.15 15.40
CA TYR A 472 -36.32 -4.46 14.75
C TYR A 472 -35.83 -5.92 14.84
N LEU A 473 -36.56 -6.80 15.55
CA LEU A 473 -36.23 -8.24 15.63
C LEU A 473 -36.47 -9.01 14.32
N GLU A 474 -37.07 -8.38 13.31
CA GLU A 474 -37.37 -9.03 12.03
C GLU A 474 -36.18 -9.07 11.05
N LYS A 475 -35.18 -8.17 11.14
CA LYS A 475 -34.35 -7.91 9.95
C LYS A 475 -33.02 -8.64 9.83
N ASP A 476 -32.27 -8.92 10.89
CA ASP A 476 -31.19 -9.94 10.84
C ASP A 476 -30.63 -10.24 12.24
N VAL A 477 -30.88 -11.44 12.77
CA VAL A 477 -30.32 -11.87 14.07
C VAL A 477 -29.02 -12.66 13.91
N ALA A 478 -28.58 -12.95 12.68
CA ALA A 478 -27.42 -13.80 12.43
C ALA A 478 -26.10 -13.27 13.01
N PRO A 479 -25.77 -11.96 12.96
CA PRO A 479 -24.54 -11.46 13.57
C PRO A 479 -24.49 -11.70 15.08
N TYR A 480 -25.62 -11.57 15.78
CA TYR A 480 -25.72 -11.79 17.22
C TYR A 480 -25.56 -13.27 17.57
N VAL A 481 -26.19 -14.16 16.81
CA VAL A 481 -26.05 -15.61 16.98
C VAL A 481 -24.59 -16.05 16.80
N ILE A 482 -23.89 -15.49 15.82
CA ILE A 482 -22.48 -15.81 15.57
C ILE A 482 -21.60 -15.28 16.71
N ALA A 483 -21.84 -14.04 17.15
CA ALA A 483 -21.11 -13.45 18.27
C ALA A 483 -21.32 -14.25 19.57
N ASP A 484 -22.57 -14.57 19.91
CA ASP A 484 -22.92 -15.38 21.09
C ASP A 484 -22.27 -16.78 21.03
N TYR A 485 -22.28 -17.43 19.86
CA TYR A 485 -21.57 -18.69 19.68
C TYR A 485 -20.07 -18.54 19.92
N ASN A 486 -19.45 -17.49 19.37
CA ASN A 486 -18.02 -17.22 19.53
C ASN A 486 -17.64 -16.88 20.97
N ASP A 487 -18.55 -16.30 21.76
CA ASP A 487 -18.33 -15.95 23.17
C ASP A 487 -18.51 -17.18 24.08
N THR A 488 -19.50 -18.02 23.80
CA THR A 488 -19.84 -19.21 24.61
C THR A 488 -18.99 -20.45 24.29
N THR A 489 -18.41 -20.51 23.08
CA THR A 489 -17.57 -21.63 22.65
C THR A 489 -16.10 -21.29 22.84
N SER A 490 -15.34 -22.19 23.48
CA SER A 490 -13.90 -22.01 23.65
C SER A 490 -13.11 -22.68 22.52
N TRP A 491 -11.88 -22.21 22.27
CA TRP A 491 -11.00 -22.86 21.29
C TRP A 491 -10.60 -24.26 21.73
N GLU A 492 -10.44 -24.51 23.03
CA GLU A 492 -10.13 -25.82 23.60
C GLU A 492 -11.22 -26.84 23.25
N GLN A 493 -12.50 -26.44 23.32
CA GLN A 493 -13.62 -27.30 22.94
C GLN A 493 -13.59 -27.67 21.45
N LEU A 494 -13.25 -26.73 20.57
CA LEU A 494 -13.15 -27.00 19.12
C LEU A 494 -11.90 -27.84 18.79
N ILE A 495 -10.77 -27.53 19.41
CA ILE A 495 -9.52 -28.28 19.26
C ILE A 495 -9.67 -29.73 19.72
N ALA A 496 -10.37 -29.97 20.84
CA ALA A 496 -10.64 -31.31 21.32
C ALA A 496 -11.42 -32.15 20.29
N GLN A 497 -12.38 -31.54 19.59
CA GLN A 497 -13.11 -32.20 18.50
C GLN A 497 -12.22 -32.53 17.29
N CYS A 498 -11.11 -31.81 17.12
CA CYS A 498 -10.10 -32.07 16.09
C CYS A 498 -9.01 -33.06 16.52
N GLY A 499 -9.15 -33.73 17.67
CA GLY A 499 -8.16 -34.66 18.20
C GLY A 499 -7.05 -34.01 19.03
N GLY A 500 -7.25 -32.76 19.48
CA GLY A 500 -6.29 -32.03 20.29
C GLY A 500 -5.34 -31.15 19.48
N SER A 501 -4.40 -30.51 20.17
CA SER A 501 -3.32 -29.72 19.55
C SER A 501 -1.96 -30.38 19.79
N ASN A 502 -1.02 -30.16 18.88
CA ASN A 502 0.35 -30.60 19.04
C ASN A 502 1.16 -29.65 19.94
N ARG A 503 2.45 -29.97 20.16
CA ARG A 503 3.37 -29.14 20.96
C ARG A 503 3.54 -27.71 20.46
N GLN A 504 3.18 -27.42 19.21
CA GLN A 504 3.24 -26.08 18.61
C GLN A 504 1.91 -25.32 18.74
N GLY A 505 0.90 -25.89 19.41
CA GLY A 505 -0.44 -25.29 19.52
C GLY A 505 -1.24 -25.34 18.22
N LYS A 506 -0.85 -26.19 17.26
CA LYS A 506 -1.62 -26.42 16.02
C LYS A 506 -2.55 -27.61 16.19
N PHE A 507 -3.70 -27.59 15.51
CA PHE A 507 -4.65 -28.71 15.46
C PHE A 507 -4.92 -29.15 14.02
N SER A 508 -5.48 -30.35 13.86
CA SER A 508 -5.72 -30.97 12.56
C SER A 508 -6.99 -30.43 11.90
N ALA A 509 -6.91 -30.18 10.59
CA ALA A 509 -8.05 -29.78 9.76
C ALA A 509 -8.91 -31.00 9.40
N ILE A 510 -9.59 -31.57 10.40
CA ILE A 510 -10.31 -32.85 10.26
C ILE A 510 -11.40 -32.83 9.18
N TRP A 511 -11.90 -31.65 8.82
CA TRP A 511 -12.86 -31.44 7.73
C TRP A 511 -12.31 -31.78 6.33
N ARG A 512 -10.98 -31.90 6.18
CA ARG A 512 -10.31 -32.40 4.97
C ARG A 512 -9.83 -33.84 5.09
N GLY A 513 -10.01 -34.48 6.24
CA GLY A 513 -9.34 -35.75 6.54
C GLY A 513 -7.84 -35.62 6.82
N ASP A 514 -7.34 -34.40 7.05
CA ASP A 514 -5.95 -34.18 7.41
C ASP A 514 -5.66 -34.78 8.79
N ARG A 515 -4.61 -35.60 8.87
CA ARG A 515 -4.11 -36.13 10.15
C ARG A 515 -3.03 -35.24 10.77
N ASN A 516 -2.41 -34.38 9.98
CA ASN A 516 -1.31 -33.53 10.39
C ASN A 516 -1.84 -32.16 10.88
N PRO A 517 -1.43 -31.70 12.08
CA PRO A 517 -1.85 -30.41 12.61
C PRO A 517 -1.30 -29.22 11.81
N ASN A 518 -2.19 -28.53 11.09
CA ASN A 518 -1.86 -27.43 10.18
C ASN A 518 -2.62 -26.13 10.46
N VAL A 519 -3.55 -26.13 11.42
CA VAL A 519 -4.36 -24.98 11.77
C VAL A 519 -3.85 -24.38 13.07
N ALA A 520 -3.61 -23.07 13.11
CA ALA A 520 -3.16 -22.37 14.31
C ALA A 520 -4.07 -21.19 14.64
N ILE A 521 -4.23 -20.91 15.93
CA ILE A 521 -4.98 -19.74 16.41
C ILE A 521 -4.03 -18.56 16.59
N ASN A 522 -4.36 -17.42 16.01
CA ASN A 522 -3.67 -16.18 16.27
C ASN A 522 -4.17 -15.58 17.59
N ARG A 523 -3.32 -15.63 18.63
CA ARG A 523 -3.62 -15.13 19.97
C ARG A 523 -4.04 -13.65 20.02
N LYS A 524 -3.61 -12.83 19.05
CA LYS A 524 -3.95 -11.39 19.03
C LYS A 524 -5.35 -11.13 18.48
N THR A 525 -5.78 -11.92 17.49
CA THR A 525 -7.04 -11.67 16.78
C THR A 525 -8.15 -12.62 17.21
N ASP A 526 -7.82 -13.68 17.95
CA ASP A 526 -8.71 -14.79 18.30
C ASP A 526 -9.31 -15.51 17.07
N LEU A 527 -8.55 -15.57 15.97
CA LEU A 527 -8.95 -16.21 14.71
C LEU A 527 -8.00 -17.37 14.37
N ALA A 528 -8.55 -18.44 13.82
CA ALA A 528 -7.80 -19.58 13.31
C ALA A 528 -7.36 -19.34 11.86
N LYS A 529 -6.16 -19.81 11.49
CA LYS A 529 -5.67 -19.83 10.11
C LYS A 529 -5.16 -21.22 9.77
N ASP A 530 -5.55 -21.70 8.59
CA ASP A 530 -5.06 -22.93 8.00
C ASP A 530 -3.79 -22.66 7.18
N PHE A 531 -2.71 -23.37 7.47
CA PHE A 531 -1.41 -23.19 6.82
C PHE A 531 -1.07 -24.29 5.81
N SER A 532 -2.03 -25.15 5.46
CA SER A 532 -1.81 -26.18 4.45
C SER A 532 -1.75 -25.58 3.03
N SER A 533 -1.07 -26.27 2.12
CA SER A 533 -1.09 -25.96 0.68
C SER A 533 -2.47 -26.16 0.04
N ASN A 534 -3.35 -26.93 0.71
CA ASN A 534 -4.73 -27.19 0.31
C ASN A 534 -5.72 -26.34 1.12
N ALA A 535 -5.29 -25.18 1.62
CA ALA A 535 -6.18 -24.26 2.31
C ALA A 535 -7.30 -23.82 1.35
N TRP A 536 -8.54 -24.15 1.71
CA TRP A 536 -9.72 -23.74 0.92
C TRP A 536 -10.09 -22.27 1.16
N LEU A 537 -9.52 -21.68 2.21
CA LEU A 537 -9.80 -20.34 2.69
C LEU A 537 -8.48 -19.64 2.99
N ASP A 538 -8.17 -18.61 2.22
CA ASP A 538 -7.05 -17.71 2.50
C ASP A 538 -7.34 -16.76 3.67
N CYS A 539 -8.59 -16.70 4.14
CA CYS A 539 -9.02 -15.83 5.21
C CYS A 539 -8.94 -16.50 6.60
N PRO A 540 -8.59 -15.73 7.65
CA PRO A 540 -8.77 -16.16 9.03
C PRO A 540 -10.23 -16.53 9.33
N MET A 541 -10.43 -17.50 10.22
CA MET A 541 -11.73 -18.09 10.58
C MET A 541 -12.05 -17.84 12.04
N ASP A 542 -13.29 -17.47 12.35
CA ASP A 542 -13.80 -17.43 13.72
C ASP A 542 -14.18 -18.83 14.25
N LYS A 543 -14.57 -18.92 15.53
CA LYS A 543 -14.93 -20.20 16.19
C LYS A 543 -16.15 -20.84 15.53
N TYR A 544 -17.15 -20.06 15.14
CA TYR A 544 -18.35 -20.55 14.47
C TYR A 544 -18.04 -21.14 13.08
N GLN A 545 -17.17 -20.51 12.31
CA GLN A 545 -16.70 -21.04 11.02
C GLN A 545 -15.93 -22.35 11.20
N VAL A 546 -15.04 -22.44 12.19
CA VAL A 546 -14.31 -23.67 12.50
C VAL A 546 -15.27 -24.78 12.95
N TYR A 547 -16.26 -24.47 13.79
CA TYR A 547 -17.33 -25.42 14.14
C TYR A 547 -18.08 -25.94 12.91
N CYS A 548 -18.48 -25.04 12.00
CA CYS A 548 -19.18 -25.42 10.78
C CYS A 548 -18.34 -26.32 9.88
N LEU A 549 -17.03 -26.06 9.79
CA LEU A 549 -16.08 -26.92 9.08
C LEU A 549 -16.00 -28.30 9.73
N ILE A 550 -15.81 -28.36 11.05
CA ILE A 550 -15.75 -29.62 11.82
C ILE A 550 -17.00 -30.47 11.60
N LYS A 551 -18.19 -29.87 11.67
CA LYS A 551 -19.46 -30.62 11.56
C LYS A 551 -19.90 -30.90 10.14
N GLY A 552 -19.65 -29.98 9.22
CA GLY A 552 -20.12 -30.09 7.83
C GLY A 552 -19.10 -30.67 6.86
N GLY A 553 -17.80 -30.73 7.22
CA GLY A 553 -16.76 -31.27 6.35
C GLY A 553 -16.70 -30.54 5.00
N SER A 554 -16.82 -31.30 3.91
CA SER A 554 -16.93 -30.75 2.55
C SER A 554 -18.23 -29.96 2.29
N ASP A 555 -19.30 -30.21 3.06
CA ASP A 555 -20.60 -29.53 2.96
C ASP A 555 -20.79 -28.41 4.01
N TRP A 556 -19.69 -27.88 4.56
CA TRP A 556 -19.73 -26.91 5.65
C TRP A 556 -20.54 -25.65 5.35
N GLN A 557 -20.64 -25.22 4.09
CA GLN A 557 -21.43 -24.05 3.71
C GLN A 557 -22.93 -24.28 3.84
N ALA A 558 -23.42 -25.44 3.37
CA ALA A 558 -24.83 -25.79 3.52
C ALA A 558 -25.17 -26.14 4.97
N PHE A 559 -24.24 -26.79 5.68
CA PHE A 559 -24.35 -26.98 7.13
C PHE A 559 -24.47 -25.64 7.86
N ARG A 560 -23.53 -24.71 7.64
CA ARG A 560 -23.54 -23.37 8.24
C ARG A 560 -24.84 -22.64 8.00
N LYS A 561 -25.36 -22.68 6.77
CA LYS A 561 -26.64 -22.03 6.42
C LYS A 561 -27.81 -22.61 7.21
N ARG A 562 -27.89 -23.95 7.34
CA ARG A 562 -28.95 -24.63 8.09
C ARG A 562 -28.83 -24.39 9.60
N ASP A 563 -27.64 -24.59 10.16
CA ASP A 563 -27.36 -24.41 11.60
C ASP A 563 -27.61 -22.95 12.02
N LEU A 564 -27.15 -21.98 11.22
CA LEU A 564 -27.38 -20.56 11.49
C LEU A 564 -28.88 -20.22 11.44
N ALA A 565 -29.61 -20.71 10.43
CA ALA A 565 -31.05 -20.49 10.35
C ALA A 565 -31.80 -21.05 11.57
N GLN A 566 -31.41 -22.25 12.04
CA GLN A 566 -31.99 -22.88 13.22
C GLN A 566 -31.69 -22.08 14.50
N ARG A 567 -30.45 -21.65 14.70
CA ARG A 567 -30.07 -20.81 15.85
C ARG A 567 -30.76 -19.46 15.83
N CYS A 568 -30.82 -18.80 14.67
CA CYS A 568 -31.58 -17.57 14.47
C CYS A 568 -33.06 -17.75 14.80
N LYS A 569 -33.65 -18.90 14.46
CA LYS A 569 -35.03 -19.23 14.84
C LYS A 569 -35.17 -19.31 16.37
N GLY A 570 -34.29 -20.05 17.05
CA GLY A 570 -34.30 -20.16 18.51
C GLY A 570 -34.12 -18.82 19.22
N TYR A 571 -33.22 -17.97 18.71
CA TYR A 571 -33.02 -16.62 19.24
C TYR A 571 -34.27 -15.74 19.13
N ARG A 572 -35.01 -15.84 18.02
CA ARG A 572 -36.28 -15.13 17.84
C ARG A 572 -37.37 -15.66 18.76
N GLU A 573 -37.47 -16.97 18.93
CA GLU A 573 -38.44 -17.60 19.83
C GLU A 573 -38.21 -17.19 21.29
N GLN A 574 -36.94 -17.13 21.73
CA GLN A 574 -36.57 -16.62 23.07
C GLN A 574 -36.93 -15.15 23.25
N ALA A 575 -36.65 -14.32 22.24
CA ALA A 575 -36.97 -12.88 22.28
C ALA A 575 -38.48 -12.58 22.27
N ILE A 576 -39.33 -13.51 21.81
CA ILE A 576 -40.80 -13.39 21.90
C ILE A 576 -41.30 -13.81 23.29
N ALA A 577 -40.60 -14.73 23.96
CA ALA A 577 -40.98 -15.26 25.27
C ALA A 577 -40.54 -14.36 26.43
N SER A 578 -39.52 -13.52 26.23
CA SER A 578 -39.07 -12.45 27.14
C SER A 578 -39.85 -11.17 26.93
#